data_AF-A0A7J6W823-F1
#
_entry.id   AF-A0A7J6W823-F1
#
_cell.length_a   1.000
_cell.length_b   1.000
_cell.length_c   1.000
_cell.angle_alpha   90.00
_cell.angle_beta   90.00
_cell.angle_gamma   90.00
#
_symmetry.space_group_name_H-M   'P 1'
#
loop_
_entity.id
_entity.type
_entity.pdbx_description
1 polymer ?
#
loop_
_entity_poly.entity_id
_entity_poly.type
_entity_poly.pdbx_seq_one_letter_code
_entity_poly.pdbx_strand_id
1 'polypeptide(L)'
;VIPQAIVQALFAACKSGDFNLANKEVNNLIAEGYPISQMFLQLMEVIVEANDITDKQKARICSKLGEADKCLIDGADEYMQLLDVASNTMRALCNMPPEFSYT
;
A
#
# COMPACT_ATOMS: atom_id res chain seq x y z
N VAL A 1 1.54 -11.93 -12.39
CA VAL A 1 2.66 -11.63 -11.48
C VAL A 1 3.17 -10.27 -11.87
N ILE A 2 3.09 -9.28 -10.97
CA ILE A 2 3.56 -7.92 -11.24
C ILE A 2 5.10 -7.91 -11.15
N PRO A 3 5.81 -7.18 -12.03
CA PRO A 3 7.25 -7.04 -11.92
C PRO A 3 7.69 -6.45 -10.58
N GLN A 4 8.65 -7.08 -9.92
CA GLN A 4 9.12 -6.67 -8.58
C GLN A 4 9.57 -5.20 -8.52
N ALA A 5 10.15 -4.69 -9.60
CA ALA A 5 10.59 -3.29 -9.68
C ALA A 5 9.43 -2.29 -9.45
N ILE A 6 8.23 -2.62 -9.90
CA ILE A 6 7.04 -1.78 -9.75
C ILE A 6 6.55 -1.81 -8.30
N VAL A 7 6.53 -2.99 -7.69
CA VAL A 7 6.17 -3.15 -6.27
C VAL A 7 7.13 -2.36 -5.38
N GLN A 8 8.43 -2.47 -5.67
CA GLN A 8 9.48 -1.73 -4.96
C GLN A 8 9.38 -0.22 -5.21
N ALA A 9 8.98 0.23 -6.40
CA ALA A 9 8.77 1.64 -6.69
C ALA A 9 7.65 2.23 -5.82
N LEU A 10 6.50 1.55 -5.71
CA LEU A 10 5.43 2.02 -4.82
C LEU A 10 5.87 2.04 -3.36
N PHE A 11 6.56 0.98 -2.90
CA PHE A 11 7.07 0.92 -1.52
C PHE A 11 8.06 2.04 -1.23
N ALA A 12 9.01 2.30 -2.13
CA ALA A 12 9.98 3.38 -2.02
C ALA A 12 9.31 4.76 -2.02
N ALA A 13 8.30 4.97 -2.87
CA ALA A 13 7.52 6.21 -2.91
C ALA A 13 6.79 6.43 -1.58
N CYS A 14 6.13 5.41 -1.02
CA CYS A 14 5.49 5.51 0.29
C CYS A 14 6.51 5.83 1.39
N LYS A 15 7.69 5.22 1.35
CA LYS A 15 8.74 5.43 2.35
C LYS A 15 9.35 6.83 2.30
N SER A 16 9.31 7.49 1.14
CA SER A 16 9.81 8.86 0.97
C SER A 16 9.00 9.92 1.72
N GLY A 17 7.73 9.62 2.03
CA GLY A 17 6.80 10.61 2.60
C GLY A 17 6.24 11.60 1.58
N ASP A 18 6.62 11.51 0.30
CA ASP A 18 6.08 12.36 -0.76
C ASP A 18 4.82 11.72 -1.36
N PHE A 19 3.66 12.29 -1.00
CA PHE A 19 2.37 11.86 -1.49
C PHE A 19 2.26 11.94 -3.02
N ASN A 20 2.88 12.94 -3.66
CA ASN A 20 2.78 13.09 -5.11
C ASN A 20 3.53 11.95 -5.82
N LEU A 21 4.66 11.50 -5.27
CA LEU A 21 5.36 10.32 -5.79
C LEU A 21 4.52 9.06 -5.59
N ALA A 22 3.95 8.86 -4.39
CA ALA A 22 3.10 7.70 -4.13
C ALA A 22 1.88 7.67 -5.07
N ASN A 23 1.18 8.80 -5.20
CA ASN A 23 0.03 8.95 -6.09
C ASN A 23 0.41 8.74 -7.57
N LYS A 24 1.60 9.18 -7.99
CA LYS A 24 2.09 8.90 -9.34
C LYS A 24 2.23 7.39 -9.59
N GLU A 25 2.83 6.65 -8.66
CA GLU A 25 2.96 5.19 -8.81
C GLU A 25 1.60 4.48 -8.79
N VAL A 26 0.64 4.95 -7.97
CA VAL A 26 -0.76 4.48 -7.99
C VAL A 26 -1.38 4.67 -9.38
N ASN A 27 -1.24 5.86 -9.98
CA ASN A 27 -1.77 6.13 -11.32
C ASN A 27 -1.10 5.27 -12.39
N ASN A 28 0.21 5.04 -12.30
CA ASN A 28 0.94 4.15 -13.23
C ASN A 28 0.40 2.71 -13.16
N LEU A 29 0.25 2.16 -11.95
CA LEU A 29 -0.28 0.81 -11.72
C LEU A 29 -1.66 0.61 -12.34
N ILE A 30 -2.56 1.60 -12.16
CA ILE A 30 -3.90 1.59 -12.73
C ILE A 30 -3.86 1.73 -14.26
N ALA A 31 -3.03 2.62 -14.80
CA ALA A 31 -2.90 2.82 -16.23
C ALA A 31 -2.30 1.59 -16.96
N GLU A 32 -1.40 0.86 -16.31
CA GLU A 32 -0.83 -0.39 -16.80
C GLU A 32 -1.79 -1.59 -16.67
N GLY A 33 -2.90 -1.43 -15.94
CA GLY A 33 -3.95 -2.45 -15.82
C GLY A 33 -3.54 -3.66 -14.99
N TYR A 34 -2.62 -3.51 -14.03
CA TYR A 34 -2.25 -4.61 -13.15
C TYR A 34 -3.37 -4.93 -12.15
N PRO A 35 -3.60 -6.22 -11.82
CA PRO A 35 -4.58 -6.58 -10.80
C PRO A 35 -4.18 -6.07 -9.41
N ILE A 36 -5.00 -5.23 -8.79
CA ILE A 36 -4.63 -4.59 -7.52
C ILE A 36 -4.60 -5.58 -6.36
N SER A 37 -5.42 -6.63 -6.37
CA SER A 37 -5.32 -7.73 -5.41
C SER A 37 -3.96 -8.43 -5.46
N GLN A 38 -3.38 -8.62 -6.65
CA GLN A 38 -2.03 -9.15 -6.79
C GLN A 38 -0.96 -8.16 -6.30
N MET A 39 -1.17 -6.85 -6.54
CA MET A 39 -0.28 -5.81 -6.03
C MET A 39 -0.24 -5.81 -4.49
N PHE A 40 -1.40 -5.97 -3.83
CA PHE A 40 -1.48 -6.05 -2.37
C PHE A 40 -0.73 -7.24 -1.79
N LEU A 41 -0.87 -8.43 -2.39
CA LEU A 41 -0.14 -9.62 -1.96
C LEU A 41 1.38 -9.44 -2.06
N GLN A 42 1.88 -8.93 -3.20
CA GLN A 42 3.32 -8.73 -3.39
C GLN A 42 3.87 -7.58 -2.52
N LEU A 43 3.09 -6.52 -2.32
CA LEU A 43 3.48 -5.43 -1.42
C LEU A 43 3.56 -5.91 0.03
N MET A 44 2.64 -6.76 0.48
CA MET A 44 2.68 -7.40 1.79
C MET A 44 3.98 -8.20 1.98
N GLU A 45 4.37 -9.01 1.00
CA GLU A 45 5.63 -9.78 1.04
C GLU A 45 6.83 -8.84 1.26
N VAL A 46 6.92 -7.75 0.48
CA VAL A 46 7.98 -6.73 0.62
C VAL A 46 7.99 -6.11 2.01
N ILE A 47 6.82 -5.78 2.57
CA ILE A 47 6.69 -5.16 3.89
C ILE A 47 7.10 -6.11 5.00
N VAL A 48 6.68 -7.38 4.93
CA VAL A 48 6.99 -8.39 5.95
C VAL A 48 8.48 -8.66 6.00
N GLU A 49 9.14 -8.71 4.84
CA GLU A 49 10.59 -8.95 4.72
C GLU A 49 11.47 -7.72 5.00
N ALA A 50 10.89 -6.51 5.04
CA ALA A 50 11.64 -5.28 5.30
C ALA A 50 12.25 -5.27 6.73
N ASN A 51 13.57 -5.14 6.83
CA ASN A 51 14.30 -5.17 8.11
C ASN A 51 14.47 -3.78 8.76
N ASP A 52 14.10 -2.72 8.05
CA ASP A 52 14.30 -1.33 8.45
C ASP A 52 13.02 -0.60 8.87
N ILE A 53 11.96 -1.37 9.10
CA ILE A 53 10.67 -0.89 9.64
C ILE A 53 10.26 -1.77 10.82
N THR A 54 9.58 -1.17 11.79
CA THR A 54 9.19 -1.85 13.04
C THR A 54 8.02 -2.80 12.83
N ASP A 55 7.89 -3.83 13.67
CA ASP A 55 6.74 -4.75 13.64
C ASP A 55 5.40 -4.02 13.81
N LYS A 56 5.37 -2.94 14.59
CA LYS A 56 4.17 -2.09 14.73
C LYS A 56 3.79 -1.41 13.41
N GLN A 57 4.76 -0.94 12.63
CA GLN A 57 4.52 -0.38 11.31
C GLN A 57 4.05 -1.48 10.36
N LYS A 58 4.71 -2.64 10.33
CA LYS A 58 4.30 -3.80 9.52
C LYS A 58 2.86 -4.20 9.80
N ALA A 59 2.50 -4.38 11.07
CA ALA A 59 1.16 -4.79 11.49
C ALA A 59 0.10 -3.78 11.03
N ARG A 60 0.37 -2.48 11.18
CA ARG A 60 -0.55 -1.43 10.75
C ARG A 60 -0.77 -1.45 9.23
N ILE A 61 0.29 -1.62 8.46
CA ILE A 61 0.18 -1.65 6.99
C ILE A 61 -0.53 -2.93 6.53
N CYS A 62 -0.19 -4.08 7.11
CA CYS A 62 -0.83 -5.37 6.77
C CYS A 62 -2.33 -5.37 7.13
N SER A 63 -2.72 -4.76 8.25
CA SER A 63 -4.14 -4.58 8.59
C SER A 63 -4.87 -3.81 7.50
N LYS A 64 -4.27 -2.71 7.03
CA LYS A 64 -4.86 -1.88 5.98
C LYS A 64 -4.95 -2.59 4.64
N LEU A 65 -3.93 -3.37 4.28
CA LEU A 65 -3.96 -4.22 3.08
C LEU A 65 -5.12 -5.22 3.14
N GLY A 66 -5.35 -5.87 4.29
CA GLY A 66 -6.46 -6.80 4.46
C GLY A 66 -7.84 -6.14 4.37
N GLU A 67 -8.01 -4.95 4.93
CA GLU A 67 -9.24 -4.15 4.77
C GLU A 67 -9.51 -3.82 3.30
N ALA A 68 -8.50 -3.31 2.59
CA ALA A 68 -8.62 -2.90 1.20
C ALA A 68 -8.86 -4.11 0.28
N ASP A 69 -8.19 -5.24 0.52
CA ASP A 69 -8.40 -6.48 -0.24
C ASP A 69 -9.83 -7.02 -0.06
N LYS A 70 -10.36 -6.98 1.18
CA LYS A 70 -11.77 -7.27 1.42
C LYS A 70 -12.68 -6.32 0.63
N CYS A 71 -12.39 -5.02 0.62
CA CYS A 71 -13.18 -4.06 -0.14
C CYS A 71 -13.16 -4.36 -1.65
N LEU A 72 -12.02 -4.80 -2.20
CA LEU A 72 -11.95 -5.24 -3.60
C LEU A 72 -12.82 -6.46 -3.87
N ILE A 73 -12.83 -7.46 -2.97
CA ILE A 73 -13.72 -8.63 -3.06
C ILE A 73 -15.20 -8.18 -3.05
N ASP A 74 -15.52 -7.17 -2.24
CA ASP A 74 -16.86 -6.60 -2.13
C ASP A 74 -17.21 -5.65 -3.32
N GLY A 75 -16.32 -5.50 -4.32
CA GLY A 75 -16.54 -4.74 -5.55
C GLY A 75 -16.20 -3.25 -5.47
N ALA A 76 -15.36 -2.84 -4.52
CA ALA A 76 -14.88 -1.46 -4.43
C ALA A 76 -13.95 -1.07 -5.58
N ASP A 77 -13.85 0.24 -5.83
CA ASP A 77 -13.00 0.80 -6.87
C ASP A 77 -11.50 0.57 -6.61
N GLU A 78 -10.81 0.01 -7.60
CA GLU A 78 -9.40 -0.40 -7.51
C GLU A 78 -8.45 0.78 -7.25
N TYR A 79 -8.68 1.91 -7.93
CA TYR A 79 -7.86 3.11 -7.76
C TYR A 79 -7.99 3.65 -6.33
N MET A 80 -9.22 3.74 -5.81
CA MET A 80 -9.46 4.24 -4.45
C MET A 80 -8.85 3.32 -3.39
N GLN A 81 -8.97 2.01 -3.54
CA GLN A 81 -8.36 1.07 -2.59
C GLN A 81 -6.83 1.12 -2.63
N LEU A 82 -6.24 1.21 -3.82
CA LEU A 82 -4.78 1.32 -3.97
C LEU A 82 -4.24 2.63 -3.39
N LEU A 83 -4.92 3.75 -3.64
CA LEU A 83 -4.55 5.06 -3.09
C LEU A 83 -4.65 5.08 -1.56
N ASP A 84 -5.70 4.46 -1.00
CA ASP A 84 -5.90 4.37 0.45
C ASP A 84 -4.78 3.55 1.13
N VAL A 85 -4.40 2.41 0.54
CA VAL A 85 -3.26 1.59 0.98
C VAL A 85 -1.96 2.37 0.87
N ALA A 86 -1.67 3.03 -0.26
CA ALA A 86 -0.45 3.81 -0.44
C ALA A 86 -0.34 4.94 0.60
N SER A 87 -1.43 5.66 0.83
CA SER A 87 -1.50 6.77 1.80
C SER A 87 -1.27 6.29 3.23
N ASN A 88 -1.92 5.21 3.63
CA ASN A 88 -1.77 4.65 4.97
C ASN A 88 -0.40 3.99 5.18
N THR A 89 0.16 3.39 4.13
CA THR A 89 1.52 2.87 4.14
C THR A 89 2.52 3.98 4.40
N MET A 90 2.45 5.07 3.63
CA MET A 90 3.27 6.26 3.82
C MET A 90 3.16 6.80 5.25
N ARG A 91 1.93 6.98 5.77
CA ARG A 91 1.71 7.45 7.14
C ARG A 91 2.31 6.54 8.20
N ALA A 92 2.19 5.23 8.04
CA ALA A 92 2.78 4.26 8.96
C ALA A 92 4.32 4.36 8.94
N LEU A 93 4.93 4.42 7.75
CA LEU A 93 6.37 4.54 7.58
C LEU A 93 6.93 5.87 8.12
N CYS A 94 6.19 6.97 7.95
CA CYS A 94 6.53 8.29 8.47
C CYS A 94 6.13 8.54 9.93
N ASN A 95 5.71 7.51 10.68
CA ASN A 95 5.26 7.59 12.08
C ASN A 95 4.13 8.60 12.33
N MET A 96 3.31 8.89 11.33
CA MET A 96 2.11 9.70 11.49
C MET A 96 1.02 8.90 12.19
N PRO A 97 0.19 9.51 13.05
CA PRO A 97 -0.88 8.80 13.74
C PRO A 97 -1.88 8.13 12.77
N PRO A 98 -2.47 6.98 13.13
CA PRO A 98 -3.60 6.42 12.40
C PRO A 98 -4.76 7.41 12.36
N GLU A 99 -5.46 7.44 11.23
CA GLU A 99 -6.78 8.06 11.20
C GLU A 99 -7.73 7.24 12.06
N PHE A 100 -8.57 7.94 12.82
CA PHE A 100 -9.44 7.41 13.88
C PHE A 100 -9.95 5.99 13.62
N SER A 101 -9.49 5.04 14.42
CA SER A 101 -10.06 3.70 14.49
C SER A 101 -11.35 3.79 15.31
N TYR A 102 -12.51 3.80 14.65
CA TYR A 102 -13.76 3.50 15.33
C TYR A 102 -13.72 2.01 15.69
N THR A 103 -13.24 1.74 16.90
CA THR A 103 -13.41 0.42 17.53
C THR A 103 -14.83 0.32 18.04
#